data_AF-Q0PKG3-F1
#
_entry.id   AF-Q0PKG3-F1
#
_cell.length_a   1.000
_cell.length_b   1.000
_cell.length_c   1.000
_cell.angle_alpha   90.00
_cell.angle_beta   90.00
_cell.angle_gamma   90.00
#
_symmetry.space_group_name_H-M   'P 1'
#
loop_
_entity.id
_entity.type
_entity.pdbx_description
1 polymer ?
#
loop_
_entity_poly.entity_id
_entity_poly.type
_entity_poly.pdbx_seq_one_letter_code
_entity_poly.pdbx_strand_id
1 'polypeptide(L)'
;MLSATLSAVKRAVPSPAWLATAAVRMKHTLPDLPYDYNALEPYISADIMKLHHKKHHNAYVTNLNVAQEKLSEAEAKNDINSIISLQPSLRFNGGGHINHSIFWEVLSPNGGGEPDGDLMHCIKRDFGSYDEMKKELTASAVTVQGSGWAWLGFNPVSGRLRVSACANQDPLEATTGLVPLFGIDVWEHAYYLQYKNVRPDYVGAIFSVANWENVARRLSEAKLAA
;
A
#
# COMPACT_ATOMS: atom_id res chain seq x y z
N MET A 1 -74.68 33.79 26.61
CA MET A 1 -73.50 34.08 25.76
C MET A 1 -72.40 33.13 26.18
N LEU A 2 -72.13 32.09 25.39
CA LEU A 2 -71.16 31.04 25.69
C LEU A 2 -69.73 31.54 25.41
N SER A 3 -68.82 31.33 26.36
CA SER A 3 -67.38 31.55 26.20
C SER A 3 -66.70 30.21 25.98
N ALA A 4 -66.10 30.00 24.81
CA ALA A 4 -65.39 28.77 24.45
C ALA A 4 -63.89 28.90 24.79
N THR A 5 -63.37 27.97 25.58
CA THR A 5 -61.94 27.81 25.86
C THR A 5 -61.31 26.89 24.81
N LEU A 6 -60.34 27.41 24.04
CA LEU A 6 -59.52 26.63 23.12
C LEU A 6 -58.38 25.94 23.90
N SER A 7 -58.38 24.61 23.90
CA SER A 7 -57.25 23.79 24.37
C SER A 7 -56.27 23.57 23.22
N ALA A 8 -55.04 24.01 23.38
CA ALA A 8 -53.97 23.83 22.40
C ALA A 8 -53.34 22.43 22.56
N VAL A 9 -53.58 21.57 21.59
CA VAL A 9 -52.94 20.24 21.50
C VAL A 9 -51.52 20.41 20.96
N LYS A 10 -50.50 20.24 21.82
CA LYS A 10 -49.11 20.13 21.39
C LYS A 10 -48.88 18.79 20.71
N ARG A 11 -48.73 18.78 19.38
CA ARG A 11 -48.23 17.61 18.64
C ARG A 11 -46.74 17.41 18.94
N ALA A 12 -46.39 16.31 19.59
CA ALA A 12 -45.02 15.85 19.70
C ALA A 12 -44.57 15.31 18.33
N VAL A 13 -43.49 15.87 17.78
CA VAL A 13 -42.83 15.35 16.57
C VAL A 13 -41.80 14.32 17.03
N PRO A 14 -41.82 13.07 16.51
CA PRO A 14 -40.81 12.09 16.89
C PRO A 14 -39.47 12.46 16.24
N SER A 15 -38.41 12.57 17.05
CA SER A 15 -37.04 12.64 16.54
C SER A 15 -36.68 11.33 15.82
N PRO A 16 -36.03 11.37 14.65
CA PRO A 16 -35.53 10.16 14.02
C PRO A 16 -34.34 9.68 14.84
N ALA A 17 -34.51 8.53 15.52
CA ALA A 17 -33.42 7.80 16.12
C ALA A 17 -32.51 7.32 14.97
N TRP A 18 -31.36 7.96 14.82
CA TRP A 18 -30.29 7.46 13.96
C TRP A 18 -29.78 6.16 14.59
N LEU A 19 -30.17 5.04 14.01
CA LEU A 19 -29.54 3.74 14.27
C LEU A 19 -28.10 3.84 13.74
N ALA A 20 -27.16 4.15 14.62
CA ALA A 20 -25.75 3.97 14.35
C ALA A 20 -25.49 2.46 14.23
N THR A 21 -25.48 1.92 13.03
CA THR A 21 -24.96 0.58 12.77
C THR A 21 -23.46 0.64 13.02
N ALA A 22 -23.02 0.19 14.20
CA ALA A 22 -21.62 -0.05 14.47
C ALA A 22 -21.12 -1.11 13.49
N ALA A 23 -20.36 -0.69 12.47
CA ALA A 23 -19.70 -1.61 11.57
C ALA A 23 -18.68 -2.42 12.37
N VAL A 24 -18.80 -3.75 12.37
CA VAL A 24 -17.80 -4.63 12.96
C VAL A 24 -16.55 -4.54 12.08
N ARG A 25 -15.53 -3.83 12.57
CA ARG A 25 -14.24 -3.73 11.88
C ARG A 25 -13.46 -5.02 12.10
N MET A 26 -13.23 -5.78 11.03
CA MET A 26 -12.33 -6.93 11.05
C MET A 26 -10.89 -6.44 11.23
N LYS A 27 -10.12 -7.11 12.10
CA LYS A 27 -8.70 -6.81 12.29
C LYS A 27 -7.92 -7.16 11.02
N HIS A 28 -6.88 -6.38 10.73
CA HIS A 28 -5.91 -6.71 9.67
C HIS A 28 -5.19 -8.01 10.02
N THR A 29 -4.89 -8.80 8.99
CA THR A 29 -4.17 -10.07 9.10
C THR A 29 -2.94 -10.04 8.21
N LEU A 30 -1.90 -10.75 8.63
CA LEU A 30 -0.74 -11.00 7.78
C LEU A 30 -1.20 -11.91 6.62
N PRO A 31 -1.11 -11.47 5.34
CA PRO A 31 -1.47 -12.32 4.21
C PRO A 31 -0.48 -13.48 4.09
N ASP A 32 -0.94 -14.64 3.63
CA ASP A 32 -0.01 -15.72 3.26
C ASP A 32 0.78 -15.33 2.00
N LEU A 33 2.03 -15.80 1.91
CA LEU A 33 2.81 -15.63 0.69
C LEU A 33 2.25 -16.52 -0.43
N PRO A 34 2.22 -16.04 -1.68
CA PRO A 34 1.73 -16.84 -2.81
C PRO A 34 2.73 -17.91 -3.29
N TYR A 35 3.88 -18.04 -2.62
CA TYR A 35 4.96 -18.98 -2.92
C TYR A 35 5.77 -19.29 -1.66
N ASP A 36 6.57 -20.36 -1.72
CA ASP A 36 7.48 -20.75 -0.64
C ASP A 36 8.58 -19.71 -0.39
N TYR A 37 9.09 -19.64 0.85
CA TYR A 37 10.09 -18.64 1.24
C TYR A 37 11.38 -18.67 0.42
N ASN A 38 11.79 -19.83 -0.12
CA ASN A 38 12.98 -19.98 -0.95
C ASN A 38 12.68 -19.90 -2.46
N ALA A 39 11.44 -19.65 -2.86
CA ALA A 39 11.03 -19.71 -4.25
C ALA A 39 11.68 -18.61 -5.13
N LEU A 40 12.16 -17.52 -4.52
CA LEU A 40 12.79 -16.40 -5.21
C LEU A 40 14.32 -16.48 -5.26
N GLU A 41 14.91 -17.59 -4.79
CA GLU A 41 16.35 -17.81 -4.91
C GLU A 41 16.77 -18.01 -6.38
N PRO A 42 17.97 -17.57 -6.79
CA PRO A 42 19.03 -16.97 -5.96
C PRO A 42 18.88 -15.46 -5.73
N TYR A 43 17.81 -14.84 -6.22
CA TYR A 43 17.67 -13.38 -6.25
C TYR A 43 17.29 -12.78 -4.88
N ILE A 44 16.45 -13.48 -4.10
CA ILE A 44 16.15 -13.12 -2.71
C ILE A 44 16.22 -14.38 -1.85
N SER A 45 17.12 -14.39 -0.87
CA SER A 45 17.33 -15.54 0.02
C SER A 45 16.10 -15.86 0.87
N ALA A 46 15.93 -17.15 1.17
CA ALA A 46 14.84 -17.61 2.04
C ALA A 46 14.86 -16.99 3.44
N ASP A 47 16.05 -16.66 3.96
CA ASP A 47 16.21 -16.03 5.27
C ASP A 47 15.66 -14.60 5.29
N ILE A 48 15.93 -13.82 4.25
CA ILE A 48 15.31 -12.51 4.06
C ILE A 48 13.79 -12.68 4.00
N MET A 49 13.28 -13.54 3.12
CA MET A 49 11.83 -13.70 2.94
C MET A 49 11.12 -14.10 4.23
N LYS A 50 11.69 -15.02 5.03
CA LYS A 50 11.14 -15.42 6.33
C LYS A 50 11.09 -14.28 7.33
N LEU A 51 12.18 -13.51 7.47
CA LEU A 51 12.26 -12.41 8.41
C LEU A 51 11.37 -11.25 7.96
N HIS A 52 11.45 -10.87 6.70
CA HIS A 52 10.70 -9.77 6.09
C HIS A 52 9.20 -9.99 6.20
N HIS A 53 8.72 -11.20 5.92
CA HIS A 53 7.32 -11.55 6.07
C HIS A 53 6.89 -11.76 7.53
N LYS A 54 7.49 -12.72 8.24
CA LYS A 54 7.00 -13.16 9.57
C LYS A 54 7.33 -12.18 10.69
N LYS A 55 8.31 -11.28 10.51
CA LYS A 55 8.70 -10.30 11.52
C LYS A 55 8.33 -8.88 11.10
N HIS A 56 8.88 -8.38 10.00
CA HIS A 56 8.68 -6.98 9.61
C HIS A 56 7.22 -6.70 9.20
N HIS A 57 6.66 -7.45 8.25
CA HIS A 57 5.26 -7.26 7.84
C HIS A 57 4.29 -7.53 8.99
N ASN A 58 4.51 -8.59 9.77
CA ASN A 58 3.68 -8.90 10.93
C ASN A 58 3.67 -7.78 12.00
N ALA A 59 4.80 -7.09 12.20
CA ALA A 59 4.87 -5.95 13.11
C ALA A 59 3.99 -4.79 12.62
N TYR A 60 3.99 -4.49 11.32
CA TYR A 60 3.11 -3.46 10.75
C TYR A 60 1.63 -3.82 10.94
N VAL A 61 1.24 -5.07 10.64
CA VAL A 61 -0.14 -5.53 10.85
C VAL A 61 -0.57 -5.41 12.32
N THR A 62 0.27 -5.88 13.23
CA THR A 62 -0.02 -5.85 14.67
C THR A 62 -0.19 -4.42 15.17
N ASN A 63 0.74 -3.53 14.83
CA ASN A 63 0.73 -2.15 15.28
C ASN A 63 -0.35 -1.31 14.59
N LEU A 64 -0.73 -1.64 13.34
CA LEU A 64 -1.86 -1.02 12.65
C LEU A 64 -3.17 -1.31 13.39
N ASN A 65 -3.39 -2.56 13.80
CA ASN A 65 -4.56 -2.92 14.60
C ASN A 65 -4.62 -2.13 15.92
N VAL A 66 -3.50 -2.04 16.64
CA VAL A 66 -3.41 -1.24 17.88
C VAL A 66 -3.70 0.25 17.62
N ALA A 67 -3.16 0.82 16.54
CA ALA A 67 -3.39 2.21 16.19
C ALA A 67 -4.87 2.49 15.84
N GLN A 68 -5.53 1.54 15.16
CA GLN A 68 -6.94 1.67 14.79
C GLN A 68 -7.89 1.50 15.98
N GLU A 69 -7.57 0.63 16.94
CA GLU A 69 -8.31 0.52 18.21
C GLU A 69 -8.24 1.85 18.98
N LYS A 70 -7.03 2.41 19.13
CA LYS A 70 -6.84 3.72 19.78
C LYS A 70 -7.54 4.86 19.03
N LEU A 71 -7.54 4.83 17.70
CA LEU A 71 -8.25 5.82 16.90
C LEU A 71 -9.75 5.75 17.17
N SER A 72 -10.33 4.55 17.16
CA SER A 72 -11.76 4.35 17.42
C SER A 72 -12.16 4.82 18.82
N GLU A 73 -11.33 4.58 19.83
CA GLU A 73 -11.56 5.11 21.18
C GLU A 73 -11.49 6.63 21.24
N ALA A 74 -10.54 7.25 20.53
CA ALA A 74 -10.39 8.70 20.48
C ALA A 74 -11.59 9.36 19.75
N GLU A 75 -12.04 8.77 18.64
CA GLU A 75 -13.25 9.19 17.92
C GLU A 75 -14.49 9.09 18.80
N ALA A 76 -14.67 7.98 19.53
CA ALA A 76 -15.80 7.81 20.44
C ALA A 76 -15.82 8.85 21.58
N LYS A 77 -14.65 9.37 21.97
CA LYS A 77 -14.49 10.42 22.99
C LYS A 77 -14.49 11.84 22.43
N ASN A 78 -14.55 12.02 21.10
CA ASN A 78 -14.26 13.31 20.43
C ASN A 78 -12.91 13.93 20.88
N ASP A 79 -11.90 13.09 21.17
CA ASP A 79 -10.56 13.55 21.55
C ASP A 79 -9.72 13.84 20.29
N ILE A 80 -9.87 15.07 19.80
CA ILE A 80 -9.18 15.56 18.59
C ILE A 80 -7.65 15.50 18.74
N ASN A 81 -7.10 15.72 19.93
CA ASN A 81 -5.65 15.69 20.14
C ASN A 81 -5.11 14.26 19.94
N SER A 82 -5.80 13.27 20.51
CA SER A 82 -5.44 11.86 20.31
C SER A 82 -5.55 11.45 18.84
N ILE A 83 -6.63 11.84 18.15
CA ILE A 83 -6.81 11.57 16.72
C ILE A 83 -5.64 12.10 15.90
N ILE A 84 -5.26 13.38 16.10
CA ILE A 84 -4.14 14.00 15.39
C ILE A 84 -2.82 13.29 15.72
N SER A 85 -2.57 13.00 16.99
CA SER A 85 -1.32 12.37 17.44
C SER A 85 -1.13 10.93 16.91
N LEU A 86 -2.21 10.24 16.56
CA LEU A 86 -2.18 8.87 16.03
C LEU A 86 -1.86 8.81 14.53
N GLN A 87 -2.00 9.91 13.79
CA GLN A 87 -1.81 9.93 12.33
C GLN A 87 -0.44 9.38 11.89
N PRO A 88 0.71 9.72 12.52
CA PRO A 88 1.99 9.16 12.13
C PRO A 88 2.06 7.63 12.28
N SER A 89 1.46 7.08 13.34
CA SER A 89 1.43 5.63 13.58
C SER A 89 0.55 4.91 12.56
N LEU A 90 -0.60 5.50 12.22
CA LEU A 90 -1.49 4.98 11.17
C LEU A 90 -0.81 5.01 9.81
N ARG A 91 -0.12 6.11 9.47
CA ARG A 91 0.63 6.24 8.21
C ARG A 91 1.73 5.19 8.11
N PHE A 92 2.56 5.07 9.14
CA PHE A 92 3.71 4.17 9.12
C PHE A 92 3.31 2.69 9.09
N ASN A 93 2.41 2.27 9.97
CA ASN A 93 2.00 0.85 10.04
C ASN A 93 1.00 0.48 8.94
N GLY A 94 0.11 1.40 8.58
CA GLY A 94 -0.85 1.23 7.48
C GLY A 94 -0.14 1.15 6.15
N GLY A 95 0.76 2.09 5.88
CA GLY A 95 1.57 2.05 4.67
C GLY A 95 2.53 0.86 4.64
N GLY A 96 3.11 0.47 5.77
CA GLY A 96 3.92 -0.74 5.87
C GLY A 96 3.13 -1.99 5.49
N HIS A 97 1.90 -2.13 5.97
CA HIS A 97 1.02 -3.24 5.60
C HIS A 97 0.64 -3.22 4.11
N ILE A 98 0.24 -2.06 3.57
CA ILE A 98 -0.13 -1.90 2.15
C ILE A 98 1.06 -2.24 1.25
N ASN A 99 2.21 -1.61 1.50
CA ASN A 99 3.40 -1.74 0.66
C ASN A 99 3.87 -3.19 0.59
N HIS A 100 3.96 -3.88 1.74
CA HIS A 100 4.40 -5.28 1.77
C HIS A 100 3.37 -6.23 1.17
N SER A 101 2.06 -6.00 1.40
CA SER A 101 1.01 -6.84 0.79
C SER A 101 1.09 -6.80 -0.74
N ILE A 102 1.40 -5.63 -1.31
CA ILE A 102 1.65 -5.50 -2.75
C ILE A 102 2.98 -6.15 -3.13
N PHE A 103 4.05 -5.92 -2.37
CA PHE A 103 5.39 -6.45 -2.63
C PHE A 103 5.39 -7.97 -2.82
N TRP A 104 4.67 -8.72 -1.98
CA TRP A 104 4.62 -10.18 -2.10
C TRP A 104 3.98 -10.65 -3.41
N GLU A 105 2.94 -9.95 -3.86
CA GLU A 105 2.19 -10.31 -5.07
C GLU A 105 2.91 -9.95 -6.37
N VAL A 106 3.69 -8.86 -6.35
CA VAL A 106 4.41 -8.37 -7.53
C VAL A 106 5.75 -9.07 -7.75
N LEU A 107 6.04 -10.10 -6.95
CA LEU A 107 7.16 -11.02 -7.12
C LEU A 107 6.64 -12.42 -7.46
N SER A 108 7.43 -13.23 -8.18
CA SER A 108 7.07 -14.59 -8.56
C SER A 108 8.31 -15.45 -8.85
N PRO A 109 8.30 -16.74 -8.49
CA PRO A 109 9.35 -17.69 -8.90
C PRO A 109 9.41 -17.91 -10.41
N ASN A 110 8.28 -17.70 -11.10
CA ASN A 110 8.18 -17.77 -12.57
C ASN A 110 8.17 -16.38 -13.21
N GLY A 111 8.57 -15.35 -12.43
CA GLY A 111 8.63 -13.97 -12.90
C GLY A 111 9.88 -13.69 -13.73
N GLY A 112 10.16 -12.40 -13.90
CA GLY A 112 11.27 -11.93 -14.72
C GLY A 112 10.87 -11.69 -16.18
N GLY A 113 11.88 -11.55 -17.04
CA GLY A 113 11.67 -11.15 -18.43
C GLY A 113 11.14 -9.72 -18.55
N GLU A 114 10.35 -9.50 -19.61
CA GLU A 114 9.70 -8.22 -19.90
C GLU A 114 8.17 -8.36 -19.82
N PRO A 115 7.44 -7.29 -19.47
CA PRO A 115 5.99 -7.30 -19.55
C PRO A 115 5.54 -7.39 -21.01
N ASP A 116 4.28 -7.77 -21.23
CA ASP A 116 3.66 -7.80 -22.54
C ASP A 116 2.36 -7.00 -22.57
N GLY A 117 1.60 -7.15 -23.66
CA GLY A 117 0.26 -6.60 -23.80
C GLY A 117 0.14 -5.09 -23.51
N ASP A 118 -0.96 -4.73 -22.86
CA ASP A 118 -1.30 -3.34 -22.54
C ASP A 118 -0.28 -2.68 -21.59
N LEU A 119 0.31 -3.44 -20.67
CA LEU A 119 1.35 -2.92 -19.77
C LEU A 119 2.58 -2.48 -20.56
N MET A 120 3.08 -3.32 -21.46
CA MET A 120 4.20 -2.98 -22.34
C MET A 120 3.89 -1.80 -23.27
N HIS A 121 2.65 -1.72 -23.79
CA HIS A 121 2.22 -0.56 -24.57
C HIS A 121 2.26 0.74 -23.76
N CYS A 122 1.77 0.73 -22.52
CA CYS A 122 1.82 1.89 -21.62
C CYS A 122 3.26 2.28 -21.27
N ILE A 123 4.11 1.30 -21.00
CA ILE A 123 5.54 1.51 -20.73
C ILE A 123 6.23 2.20 -21.92
N LYS A 124 6.07 1.67 -23.14
CA LYS A 124 6.64 2.27 -24.35
C LYS A 124 6.13 3.69 -24.59
N ARG A 125 4.85 3.95 -24.35
CA ARG A 125 4.24 5.27 -24.49
C ARG A 125 4.81 6.29 -23.50
N ASP A 126 5.02 5.89 -22.25
CA ASP A 126 5.34 6.82 -21.16
C ASP A 126 6.84 6.96 -20.89
N PHE A 127 7.64 5.94 -21.19
CA PHE A 127 9.09 5.91 -20.95
C PHE A 127 9.93 5.68 -22.22
N GLY A 128 9.30 5.40 -23.37
CA GLY A 128 9.97 5.08 -24.63
C GLY A 128 10.31 3.60 -24.78
N SER A 129 10.82 2.95 -23.74
CA SER A 129 11.11 1.51 -23.71
C SER A 129 11.01 0.92 -22.30
N TYR A 130 10.99 -0.42 -22.22
CA TYR A 130 11.09 -1.12 -20.94
C TYR A 130 12.43 -0.83 -20.24
N ASP A 131 13.54 -0.79 -21.00
CA ASP A 131 14.85 -0.50 -20.44
C ASP A 131 14.94 0.90 -19.83
N GLU A 132 14.37 1.93 -20.47
CA GLU A 132 14.37 3.28 -19.90
C GLU A 132 13.46 3.37 -18.66
N MET A 133 12.31 2.69 -18.65
CA MET A 133 11.49 2.58 -17.43
C MET A 133 12.25 1.89 -16.29
N LYS A 134 12.88 0.75 -16.57
CA LYS A 134 13.68 -0.01 -15.61
C LYS A 134 14.83 0.82 -15.05
N LYS A 135 15.51 1.58 -15.91
CA LYS A 135 16.60 2.49 -15.54
C LYS A 135 16.12 3.64 -14.65
N GLU A 136 15.00 4.28 -15.00
CA GLU A 136 14.39 5.34 -14.19
C GLU A 136 13.97 4.83 -12.81
N LEU A 137 13.29 3.67 -12.76
CA LEU A 137 12.88 3.05 -11.51
C LEU A 137 14.07 2.62 -10.65
N THR A 138 15.10 2.05 -11.28
CA THR A 138 16.35 1.66 -10.58
C THR A 138 17.06 2.88 -9.99
N ALA A 139 17.18 3.97 -10.75
CA ALA A 139 17.79 5.20 -10.28
C ALA A 139 17.01 5.78 -9.08
N SER A 140 15.67 5.78 -9.16
CA SER A 140 14.80 6.19 -8.06
C SER A 140 15.00 5.34 -6.80
N ALA A 141 15.05 4.01 -6.93
CA ALA A 141 15.25 3.07 -5.83
C ALA A 141 16.61 3.22 -5.14
N VAL A 142 17.68 3.34 -5.93
CA VAL A 142 19.05 3.44 -5.40
C VAL A 142 19.26 4.75 -4.64
N THR A 143 18.64 5.84 -5.09
CA THR A 143 18.87 7.20 -4.56
C THR A 143 17.99 7.56 -3.37
N VAL A 144 17.09 6.67 -2.91
CA VAL A 144 16.32 6.87 -1.68
C VAL A 144 17.25 7.15 -0.51
N GLN A 145 17.11 8.32 0.11
CA GLN A 145 17.88 8.72 1.28
C GLN A 145 17.24 8.11 2.54
N GLY A 146 17.96 7.18 3.16
CA GLY A 146 17.45 6.39 4.28
C GLY A 146 16.59 5.22 3.82
N SER A 147 15.53 4.95 4.58
CA SER A 147 14.57 3.89 4.29
C SER A 147 13.47 4.36 3.36
N GLY A 148 12.96 3.46 2.51
CA GLY A 148 11.85 3.81 1.62
C GLY A 148 11.57 2.76 0.55
N TRP A 149 10.83 3.21 -0.45
CA TRP A 149 10.35 2.41 -1.57
C TRP A 149 10.49 3.19 -2.88
N ALA A 150 10.68 2.48 -3.97
CA ALA A 150 10.47 3.02 -5.32
C ALA A 150 9.34 2.28 -6.01
N TRP A 151 8.54 3.02 -6.75
CA TRP A 151 7.29 2.54 -7.33
C TRP A 151 7.18 2.92 -8.80
N LEU A 152 6.71 1.96 -9.60
CA LEU A 152 5.95 2.23 -10.81
C LEU A 152 4.47 2.35 -10.41
N GLY A 153 3.86 3.49 -10.73
CA GLY A 153 2.45 3.76 -10.42
C GLY A 153 1.67 4.28 -11.63
N PHE A 154 0.36 4.07 -11.60
CA PHE A 154 -0.57 4.62 -12.58
C PHE A 154 -1.17 5.93 -12.05
N ASN A 155 -1.13 6.99 -12.85
CA ASN A 155 -1.78 8.25 -12.57
C ASN A 155 -3.19 8.25 -13.19
N PRO A 156 -4.27 8.16 -12.39
CA PRO A 156 -5.63 8.07 -12.93
C PRO A 156 -6.08 9.36 -13.64
N VAL A 157 -5.56 10.52 -13.22
CA VAL A 157 -5.91 11.82 -13.82
C VAL A 157 -5.39 11.96 -15.25
N SER A 158 -4.16 11.52 -15.50
CA SER A 158 -3.52 11.62 -16.83
C SER A 158 -3.59 10.33 -17.65
N GLY A 159 -3.99 9.21 -17.05
CA GLY A 159 -3.97 7.90 -17.67
C GLY A 159 -2.57 7.38 -18.00
N ARG A 160 -1.54 7.85 -17.27
CA ARG A 160 -0.12 7.56 -17.56
C ARG A 160 0.63 6.91 -16.40
N LEU A 161 1.65 6.12 -16.74
CA LEU A 161 2.59 5.55 -15.80
C LEU A 161 3.61 6.59 -15.33
N ARG A 162 4.02 6.48 -14.06
CA ARG A 162 5.02 7.34 -13.42
C ARG A 162 5.89 6.54 -12.48
N VAL A 163 7.17 6.91 -12.39
CA VAL A 163 8.05 6.47 -11.30
C VAL A 163 7.95 7.48 -10.15
N SER A 164 7.93 6.97 -8.92
CA SER A 164 7.99 7.79 -7.71
C SER A 164 8.69 7.05 -6.58
N ALA A 165 9.33 7.78 -5.68
CA ALA A 165 9.89 7.25 -4.44
C ALA A 165 9.04 7.71 -3.24
N CYS A 166 8.91 6.83 -2.25
CA CYS A 166 8.25 7.12 -0.99
C CYS A 166 9.23 6.86 0.16
N ALA A 167 9.33 7.83 1.08
CA ALA A 167 10.17 7.67 2.26
C ALA A 167 9.51 6.73 3.28
N ASN A 168 10.35 6.04 4.06
CA ASN A 168 9.92 5.13 5.12
C ASN A 168 8.87 4.12 4.62
N GLN A 169 7.70 4.08 5.26
CA GLN A 169 6.58 3.22 4.89
C GLN A 169 5.43 4.00 4.29
N ASP A 170 5.68 5.19 3.75
CA ASP A 170 4.63 5.99 3.13
C ASP A 170 4.00 5.20 1.96
N PRO A 171 2.67 5.01 1.93
CA PRO A 171 2.02 4.30 0.85
C PRO A 171 1.90 5.23 -0.36
N LEU A 172 2.16 4.68 -1.56
CA LEU A 172 2.22 5.46 -2.80
C LEU A 172 0.94 6.27 -3.04
N GLU A 173 -0.22 5.61 -3.03
CA GLU A 173 -1.48 6.23 -3.43
C GLU A 173 -1.90 7.38 -2.51
N ALA A 174 -1.88 7.17 -1.19
CA ALA A 174 -2.24 8.23 -0.24
C ALA A 174 -1.19 9.37 -0.19
N THR A 175 0.01 9.15 -0.72
CA THR A 175 1.10 10.14 -0.71
C THR A 175 1.15 10.95 -2.01
N THR A 176 0.91 10.32 -3.16
CA THR A 176 1.13 10.94 -4.48
C THR A 176 -0.10 10.88 -5.39
N GLY A 177 -1.17 10.17 -4.99
CA GLY A 177 -2.34 9.89 -5.83
C GLY A 177 -2.07 8.90 -6.97
N LEU A 178 -0.92 8.21 -6.96
CA LEU A 178 -0.60 7.19 -7.96
C LEU A 178 -1.06 5.82 -7.45
N VAL A 179 -1.78 5.06 -8.27
CA VAL A 179 -2.15 3.69 -7.95
C VAL A 179 -0.91 2.79 -8.07
N PRO A 180 -0.50 2.06 -7.01
CA PRO A 180 0.73 1.26 -7.03
C PRO A 180 0.61 0.03 -7.92
N LEU A 181 1.58 -0.14 -8.83
CA LEU A 181 1.64 -1.28 -9.74
C LEU A 181 2.79 -2.23 -9.42
N PHE A 182 4.01 -1.71 -9.32
CA PHE A 182 5.23 -2.47 -9.01
C PHE A 182 6.09 -1.68 -8.02
N GLY A 183 6.43 -2.29 -6.89
CA GLY A 183 7.17 -1.64 -5.80
C GLY A 183 8.43 -2.40 -5.44
N ILE A 184 9.49 -1.66 -5.12
CA ILE A 184 10.77 -2.20 -4.66
C ILE A 184 11.03 -1.67 -3.24
N ASP A 185 11.04 -2.58 -2.26
CA ASP A 185 11.42 -2.26 -0.87
C ASP A 185 12.93 -2.03 -0.81
N VAL A 186 13.37 -0.81 -0.48
CA VAL A 186 14.79 -0.46 -0.30
C VAL A 186 15.15 -0.13 1.15
N TRP A 187 14.31 -0.56 2.11
CA TRP A 187 14.76 -0.72 3.49
C TRP A 187 15.88 -1.75 3.57
N GLU A 188 16.88 -1.49 4.42
CA GLU A 188 18.04 -2.39 4.54
C GLU A 188 17.64 -3.82 4.94
N HIS A 189 16.55 -4.02 5.71
CA HIS A 189 16.07 -5.37 6.02
C HIS A 189 15.72 -6.22 4.79
N ALA A 190 15.42 -5.60 3.65
CA ALA A 190 14.99 -6.29 2.44
C ALA A 190 16.17 -6.90 1.67
N TYR A 191 17.41 -6.48 1.94
CA TYR A 191 18.56 -6.92 1.14
C TYR A 191 19.86 -7.12 1.92
N TYR A 192 20.04 -6.50 3.09
CA TYR A 192 21.36 -6.40 3.72
C TYR A 192 21.96 -7.75 4.11
N LEU A 193 21.14 -8.76 4.43
CA LEU A 193 21.64 -10.09 4.74
C LEU A 193 22.36 -10.74 3.55
N GLN A 194 21.94 -10.44 2.32
CA GLN A 194 22.48 -11.04 1.09
C GLN A 194 23.39 -10.08 0.30
N TYR A 195 22.99 -8.82 0.12
CA TYR A 195 23.66 -7.83 -0.73
C TYR A 195 24.49 -6.80 0.04
N LYS A 196 24.43 -6.82 1.38
CA LYS A 196 25.14 -5.87 2.26
C LYS A 196 24.85 -4.42 1.84
N ASN A 197 25.88 -3.59 1.69
CA ASN A 197 25.75 -2.20 1.27
C ASN A 197 25.50 -2.01 -0.23
N VAL A 198 25.46 -3.10 -1.03
CA VAL A 198 25.36 -3.02 -2.49
C VAL A 198 23.89 -3.03 -2.93
N ARG A 199 23.14 -2.02 -2.51
CA ARG A 199 21.71 -1.82 -2.87
C ARG A 199 21.45 -1.92 -4.39
N PRO A 200 22.30 -1.38 -5.29
CA PRO A 200 22.06 -1.49 -6.74
C PRO A 200 21.95 -2.95 -7.24
N ASP A 201 22.73 -3.86 -6.68
CA ASP A 201 22.72 -5.27 -7.09
C ASP A 201 21.40 -5.94 -6.71
N TYR A 202 20.88 -5.66 -5.51
CA TYR A 202 19.56 -6.10 -5.07
C TYR A 202 18.45 -5.54 -5.97
N VAL A 203 18.46 -4.24 -6.25
CA VAL A 203 17.45 -3.61 -7.11
C VAL A 203 17.48 -4.22 -8.51
N GLY A 204 18.67 -4.51 -9.05
CA GLY A 204 18.82 -5.24 -10.31
C GLY A 204 18.23 -6.66 -10.28
N ALA A 205 18.49 -7.40 -9.19
CA ALA A 205 18.02 -8.76 -9.01
C ALA A 205 16.48 -8.88 -8.87
N ILE A 206 15.83 -7.85 -8.31
CA ILE A 206 14.36 -7.80 -8.17
C ILE A 206 13.64 -7.94 -9.52
N PHE A 207 14.20 -7.38 -10.60
CA PHE A 207 13.61 -7.50 -11.93
C PHE A 207 13.62 -8.94 -12.47
N SER A 208 14.47 -9.83 -11.95
CA SER A 208 14.52 -11.24 -12.35
C SER A 208 13.36 -12.07 -11.77
N VAL A 209 12.66 -11.54 -10.77
CA VAL A 209 11.51 -12.18 -10.11
C VAL A 209 10.26 -11.31 -10.20
N ALA A 210 10.24 -10.27 -11.04
CA ALA A 210 9.10 -9.40 -11.21
C ALA A 210 7.90 -10.17 -11.81
N ASN A 211 6.76 -10.10 -11.13
CA ASN A 211 5.51 -10.72 -11.59
C ASN A 211 4.74 -9.77 -12.51
N TRP A 212 5.14 -9.70 -13.79
CA TRP A 212 4.52 -8.79 -14.75
C TRP A 212 3.02 -9.06 -14.99
N GLU A 213 2.55 -10.30 -14.80
CA GLU A 213 1.13 -10.63 -14.88
C GLU A 213 0.33 -9.92 -13.77
N ASN A 214 0.84 -9.94 -12.52
CA ASN A 214 0.20 -9.23 -11.41
C ASN A 214 0.23 -7.71 -11.63
N VAL A 215 1.36 -7.16 -12.10
CA VAL A 215 1.50 -5.73 -12.42
C VAL A 215 0.52 -5.32 -13.53
N ALA A 216 0.35 -6.15 -14.57
CA ALA A 216 -0.60 -5.89 -15.66
C ALA A 216 -2.05 -5.94 -15.17
N ARG A 217 -2.39 -6.92 -14.30
CA ARG A 217 -3.72 -6.99 -13.66
C ARG A 217 -4.01 -5.74 -12.85
N ARG A 218 -3.06 -5.27 -12.02
CA ARG A 218 -3.20 -4.03 -11.24
C ARG A 218 -3.43 -2.81 -12.14
N LEU A 219 -2.72 -2.72 -13.27
CA LEU A 219 -2.94 -1.66 -14.25
C LEU A 219 -4.35 -1.71 -14.84
N SER A 220 -4.82 -2.89 -15.21
CA SER A 220 -6.18 -3.08 -15.75
C SER A 220 -7.24 -2.66 -14.72
N GLU A 221 -7.10 -3.09 -13.47
CA GLU A 221 -8.01 -2.70 -12.38
C GLU A 221 -7.99 -1.18 -12.14
N ALA A 222 -6.79 -0.58 -12.12
CA ALA A 222 -6.62 0.86 -11.94
C ALA A 222 -7.28 1.68 -13.06
N LYS A 223 -7.21 1.21 -14.32
CA LYS A 223 -7.87 1.85 -15.46
C LYS A 223 -9.40 1.74 -15.41
N LEU A 224 -9.94 0.68 -14.83
CA LEU A 224 -11.39 0.49 -14.67
C LEU A 224 -11.98 1.35 -13.55
N ALA A 225 -11.16 1.70 -12.56
CA ALA A 225 -11.56 2.53 -11.43
C ALA A 225 -11.40 4.05 -11.66
N ALA A 226 -10.71 4.45 -12.73
CA ALA A 226 -10.45 5.85 -13.11
C ALA A 226 -11.58 6.43 -13.97
#